data_AF-A0A383B2V1-F1
#
_entry.id   AF-A0A383B2V1-F1
#
_cell.length_a   1.000
_cell.length_b   1.000
_cell.length_c   1.000
_cell.angle_alpha   90.00
_cell.angle_beta   90.00
_cell.angle_gamma   90.00
#
_symmetry.space_group_name_H-M   'P 1'
#
loop_
_entity.id
_entity.type
_entity.pdbx_description
1 polymer ?
#
loop_
_entity_poly.entity_id
_entity_poly.type
_entity_poly.pdbx_seq_one_letter_code
_entity_poly.pdbx_strand_id
1 'polypeptide(L)'
;MKYRAWIQCSEGCAGRFELTDIVYHCPQCGGLVEVAHDLECLKNRSASSWMRLFDERYMRTSHPYGSGVWGKKELVFPGIQNENVVSLYEGGTNLFWAERFGNSIGLEDVWVKQSGNSHSGSFKDLGMTVLVSAVNQIINDGGDIRAVMCASTGDTSASLAAYCASAGIAAVVLLPKDKISRHQLIQPIANGSLTLALDTDFDGCMRIV
;
A
#
# COMPACT_ATOMS: atom_id res chain seq x y z
N MET A 1 5.12 2.97 25.46
CA MET A 1 6.24 3.28 24.53
C MET A 1 5.64 3.61 23.17
N LYS A 2 6.15 4.63 22.48
CA LYS A 2 5.68 5.02 21.14
C LYS A 2 6.59 4.34 20.11
N TYR A 3 6.04 3.40 19.34
CA TYR A 3 6.77 2.77 18.22
C TYR A 3 7.12 3.82 17.16
N ARG A 4 8.23 3.60 16.46
CA ARG A 4 8.75 4.53 15.45
C ARG A 4 9.21 3.79 14.21
N ALA A 5 9.02 4.43 13.07
CA ALA A 5 9.54 4.03 11.78
C ALA A 5 9.88 5.30 10.99
N TRP A 6 10.77 5.19 10.01
CA TRP A 6 11.29 6.29 9.20
C TRP A 6 11.69 5.78 7.82
N ILE A 7 11.86 6.69 6.87
CA ILE A 7 12.49 6.39 5.58
C ILE A 7 14.01 6.54 5.76
N GLN A 8 14.80 5.60 5.25
CA GLN A 8 16.26 5.71 5.22
C GLN A 8 16.86 5.29 3.88
N CYS A 9 18.09 5.69 3.67
CA CYS A 9 18.92 5.29 2.54
C CYS A 9 19.22 3.78 2.57
N SER A 10 18.88 3.05 1.51
CA SER A 10 19.19 1.61 1.41
C SER A 10 20.67 1.33 1.12
N GLU A 11 21.39 2.32 0.57
CA GLU A 11 22.81 2.21 0.21
C GLU A 11 23.79 2.56 1.37
N GLY A 12 23.28 2.64 2.61
CA GLY A 12 24.10 2.82 3.81
C GLY A 12 24.55 4.26 4.11
N CYS A 13 24.01 5.25 3.42
CA CYS A 13 24.24 6.66 3.73
C CYS A 13 23.39 7.16 4.91
N ALA A 14 23.72 8.32 5.48
CA ALA A 14 23.07 8.84 6.69
C ALA A 14 21.68 9.47 6.46
N GLY A 15 21.14 9.42 5.23
CA GLY A 15 19.84 9.99 4.88
C GLY A 15 18.71 9.32 5.66
N ARG A 16 17.98 10.11 6.44
CA ARG A 16 16.82 9.71 7.24
C ARG A 16 15.73 10.77 7.15
N PHE A 17 14.50 10.33 6.91
CA PHE A 17 13.33 11.18 6.62
C PHE A 17 12.10 10.64 7.34
N GLU A 18 11.12 11.50 7.57
CA GLU A 18 9.85 11.09 8.16
C GLU A 18 9.04 10.26 7.16
N LEU A 19 8.13 9.41 7.64
CA LEU A 19 7.26 8.60 6.77
C LEU A 19 6.29 9.44 5.93
N THR A 20 6.11 10.71 6.29
CA THR A 20 5.30 11.70 5.58
C THR A 20 6.10 12.53 4.60
N ASP A 21 7.43 12.36 4.53
CA ASP A 21 8.26 13.05 3.54
C ASP A 21 8.12 12.37 2.17
N ILE A 22 7.98 13.17 1.11
CA ILE A 22 7.91 12.69 -0.27
C ILE A 22 9.35 12.51 -0.79
N VAL A 23 9.89 11.30 -0.61
CA VAL A 23 11.27 10.97 -1.00
C VAL A 23 11.27 9.75 -1.91
N TYR A 24 11.67 9.93 -3.17
CA TYR A 24 11.78 8.84 -4.15
C TYR A 24 13.19 8.24 -4.21
N HIS A 25 14.21 9.08 -4.02
CA HIS A 25 15.62 8.71 -3.98
C HIS A 25 16.27 9.44 -2.82
N CYS A 26 17.32 8.86 -2.26
CA CYS A 26 18.06 9.51 -1.21
C CYS A 26 18.72 10.80 -1.74
N PRO A 27 18.40 11.99 -1.19
CA PRO A 27 18.98 13.27 -1.63
C PRO A 27 20.50 13.36 -1.50
N GLN A 28 21.12 12.48 -0.69
CA GLN A 28 22.56 12.50 -0.44
C GLN A 28 23.37 11.73 -1.50
N CYS A 29 22.85 10.61 -2.00
CA CYS A 29 23.60 9.72 -2.90
C CYS A 29 22.84 9.31 -4.18
N GLY A 30 21.56 9.65 -4.30
CA GLY A 30 20.71 9.24 -5.42
C GLY A 30 20.23 7.78 -5.38
N GLY A 31 20.62 7.01 -4.36
CA GLY A 31 20.20 5.61 -4.18
C GLY A 31 18.73 5.46 -3.79
N LEU A 32 18.25 4.22 -3.74
CA LEU A 32 16.90 3.90 -3.28
C LEU A 32 16.75 4.14 -1.77
N VAL A 33 15.49 4.24 -1.34
CA VAL A 33 15.11 4.37 0.06
C VAL A 33 14.26 3.19 0.50
N GLU A 34 14.32 2.89 1.79
CA GLU A 34 13.53 1.86 2.45
C GLU A 34 12.86 2.41 3.71
N VAL A 35 11.81 1.72 4.16
CA VAL A 35 11.21 1.97 5.47
C VAL A 35 11.91 1.12 6.51
N ALA A 36 12.44 1.76 7.55
CA ALA A 36 13.06 1.11 8.69
C ALA A 36 12.25 1.35 9.97
N HIS A 37 12.25 0.35 10.85
CA HIS A 37 11.58 0.41 12.14
C HIS A 37 12.60 0.44 13.29
N ASP A 38 12.23 1.05 14.41
CA ASP A 38 13.00 0.98 15.65
C ASP A 38 12.93 -0.44 16.24
N LEU A 39 13.85 -1.31 15.82
CA LEU A 39 13.88 -2.70 16.25
C LEU A 39 14.10 -2.85 17.75
N GLU A 40 14.88 -1.97 18.37
CA GLU A 40 15.10 -1.98 19.82
C GLU A 40 13.81 -1.65 20.57
N CYS A 41 13.04 -0.67 20.09
CA CYS A 41 11.71 -0.38 20.62
C CYS A 41 10.73 -1.55 20.43
N LEU A 42 10.75 -2.21 19.27
CA LEU A 42 9.88 -3.36 18.99
C LEU A 42 10.19 -4.58 19.87
N LYS A 43 11.47 -4.83 20.17
CA LYS A 43 11.93 -5.92 21.05
C LYS A 43 11.49 -5.77 22.49
N ASN A 44 11.10 -4.57 22.94
CA ASN A 44 10.56 -4.36 24.29
C ASN A 44 9.21 -5.06 24.52
N ARG A 45 8.51 -5.47 23.45
CA ARG A 45 7.33 -6.34 23.53
C ARG A 45 7.75 -7.78 23.18
N SER A 46 7.40 -8.73 24.05
CA SER A 46 7.70 -10.14 23.83
C SER A 46 6.99 -10.71 22.61
N ALA A 47 7.56 -11.75 21.99
CA ALA A 47 6.96 -12.44 20.86
C ALA A 47 5.53 -12.96 21.17
N SER A 48 5.33 -13.55 22.35
CA SER A 48 4.00 -14.03 22.78
C SER A 48 2.98 -12.90 22.95
N SER A 49 3.44 -11.71 23.37
CA SER A 49 2.58 -10.52 23.43
C SER A 49 2.24 -9.99 22.04
N TRP A 50 3.17 -10.03 21.08
CA TRP A 50 2.88 -9.68 19.68
C TRP A 50 1.87 -10.63 19.05
N MET A 51 2.06 -11.95 19.20
CA MET A 51 1.13 -12.96 18.69
C MET A 51 -0.29 -12.73 19.24
N ARG A 52 -0.42 -12.60 20.56
CA ARG A 52 -1.71 -12.35 21.21
C ARG A 52 -2.39 -11.08 20.68
N LEU A 53 -1.63 -9.98 20.55
CA LEU A 53 -2.16 -8.72 20.05
C LEU A 53 -2.74 -8.86 18.62
N PHE A 54 -2.02 -9.58 17.75
CA PHE A 54 -2.44 -9.75 16.36
C PHE A 54 -3.61 -10.73 16.23
N ASP A 55 -3.67 -11.76 17.07
CA ASP A 55 -4.78 -12.71 17.12
C ASP A 55 -6.07 -12.06 17.65
N GLU A 56 -5.97 -11.22 18.68
CA GLU A 56 -7.13 -10.50 19.26
C GLU A 56 -7.81 -9.57 18.25
N ARG A 57 -7.04 -9.05 17.29
CA ARG A 57 -7.49 -8.16 16.21
C ARG A 57 -7.97 -8.90 14.96
N TYR A 58 -7.60 -10.16 14.78
CA TYR A 58 -7.91 -10.91 13.56
C TYR A 58 -9.42 -11.08 13.37
N MET A 59 -9.91 -10.74 12.17
CA MET A 59 -11.33 -10.81 11.79
C MET A 59 -12.26 -10.04 12.76
N ARG A 60 -11.78 -8.90 13.29
CA ARG A 60 -12.59 -7.93 14.03
C ARG A 60 -13.03 -6.80 13.12
N THR A 61 -13.98 -6.00 13.58
CA THR A 61 -14.53 -4.87 12.82
C THR A 61 -14.17 -3.50 13.42
N SER A 62 -13.34 -3.47 14.48
CA SER A 62 -12.90 -2.22 15.10
C SER A 62 -11.94 -1.46 14.19
N HIS A 63 -12.24 -0.19 13.92
CA HIS A 63 -11.40 0.65 13.08
C HIS A 63 -10.12 1.09 13.83
N PRO A 64 -8.93 1.10 13.18
CA PRO A 64 -8.62 0.56 11.84
C PRO A 64 -8.24 -0.94 11.87
N TYR A 65 -8.18 -1.55 13.05
CA TYR A 65 -7.57 -2.85 13.30
C TYR A 65 -8.25 -4.06 12.64
N GLY A 66 -9.46 -3.90 12.11
CA GLY A 66 -10.13 -4.93 11.31
C GLY A 66 -9.44 -5.26 9.99
N SER A 67 -8.67 -4.32 9.42
CA SER A 67 -7.82 -4.60 8.26
C SER A 67 -6.68 -5.56 8.61
N GLY A 68 -6.37 -6.47 7.70
CA GLY A 68 -5.23 -7.37 7.84
C GLY A 68 -3.88 -6.64 7.87
N VAL A 69 -3.81 -5.44 7.27
CA VAL A 69 -2.65 -4.54 7.32
C VAL A 69 -2.66 -3.75 8.62
N TRP A 70 -3.72 -3.00 8.90
CA TRP A 70 -3.79 -2.11 10.06
C TRP A 70 -3.98 -2.82 11.40
N GLY A 71 -4.38 -4.09 11.41
CA GLY A 71 -4.27 -4.96 12.58
C GLY A 71 -2.83 -5.09 13.09
N LYS A 72 -1.84 -4.76 12.25
CA LYS A 72 -0.41 -4.72 12.55
C LYS A 72 0.14 -3.28 12.46
N LYS A 73 -0.69 -2.26 12.71
CA LYS A 73 -0.34 -0.83 12.61
C LYS A 73 1.04 -0.48 13.17
N GLU A 74 1.39 -1.05 14.33
CA GLU A 74 2.68 -0.82 15.00
C GLU A 74 3.90 -1.23 14.16
N LEU A 75 3.74 -2.20 13.27
CA LEU A 75 4.75 -2.73 12.34
C LEU A 75 4.59 -2.19 10.91
N VAL A 76 3.67 -1.26 10.67
CA VAL A 76 3.39 -0.69 9.35
C VAL A 76 3.63 0.81 9.37
N PHE A 77 2.80 1.54 10.12
CA PHE A 77 2.91 2.98 10.28
C PHE A 77 2.51 3.35 11.73
N PRO A 78 3.44 3.23 12.70
CA PRO A 78 3.10 3.40 14.11
C PRO A 78 2.66 4.82 14.49
N GLY A 79 3.07 5.84 13.71
CA GLY A 79 2.81 7.26 13.98
C GLY A 79 1.51 7.83 13.40
N ILE A 80 0.82 7.13 12.50
CA ILE A 80 -0.36 7.66 11.81
C ILE A 80 -1.56 7.80 12.76
N GLN A 81 -2.38 8.83 12.60
CA GLN A 81 -3.64 8.97 13.34
C GLN A 81 -4.69 7.99 12.80
N ASN A 82 -5.52 7.42 13.68
CA ASN A 82 -6.51 6.41 13.26
C ASN A 82 -7.56 7.02 12.31
N GLU A 83 -7.88 8.29 12.52
CA GLU A 83 -8.83 9.08 11.75
C GLU A 83 -8.34 9.31 10.30
N ASN A 84 -7.02 9.25 10.10
CA ASN A 84 -6.39 9.43 8.80
C ASN A 84 -6.15 8.11 8.05
N VAL A 85 -6.44 6.97 8.68
CA VAL A 85 -6.34 5.65 8.02
C VAL A 85 -7.45 5.48 7.01
N VAL A 86 -7.06 5.31 5.75
CA VAL A 86 -7.92 4.96 4.62
C VAL A 86 -7.82 3.46 4.41
N SER A 87 -8.88 2.72 4.75
CA SER A 87 -8.92 1.27 4.62
C SER A 87 -10.28 0.80 4.13
N LEU A 88 -10.27 -0.25 3.29
CA LEU A 88 -11.45 -0.99 2.85
C LEU A 88 -11.48 -2.38 3.49
N TYR A 89 -10.78 -2.53 4.62
CA TYR A 89 -10.57 -3.77 5.38
C TYR A 89 -9.92 -4.88 4.54
N GLU A 90 -8.98 -4.47 3.70
CA GLU A 90 -8.08 -5.33 2.94
C GLU A 90 -7.21 -6.24 3.83
N GLY A 91 -6.65 -7.28 3.22
CA GLY A 91 -5.95 -8.33 3.95
C GLY A 91 -6.90 -9.37 4.51
N GLY A 92 -6.41 -10.22 5.43
CA GLY A 92 -7.20 -11.37 5.91
C GLY A 92 -7.55 -12.38 4.79
N THR A 93 -6.86 -12.31 3.66
CA THR A 93 -7.19 -13.11 2.46
C THR A 93 -6.98 -14.60 2.68
N ASN A 94 -7.70 -15.41 1.90
CA ASN A 94 -7.68 -16.86 2.03
C ASN A 94 -6.26 -17.45 1.93
N LEU A 95 -5.96 -18.41 2.82
CA LEU A 95 -4.82 -19.30 2.72
C LEU A 95 -5.36 -20.68 2.32
N PHE A 96 -5.30 -20.98 1.02
CA PHE A 96 -5.96 -22.13 0.41
C PHE A 96 -5.06 -23.36 0.48
N TRP A 97 -5.50 -24.44 1.10
CA TRP A 97 -4.82 -25.73 1.01
C TRP A 97 -5.10 -26.37 -0.34
N ALA A 98 -4.09 -26.46 -1.20
CA ALA A 98 -4.20 -26.95 -2.57
C ALA A 98 -4.01 -28.47 -2.63
N GLU A 99 -4.70 -29.22 -1.77
CA GLU A 99 -4.55 -30.67 -1.57
C GLU A 99 -4.47 -31.46 -2.88
N ARG A 100 -5.48 -31.34 -3.75
CA ARG A 100 -5.55 -32.10 -5.00
C ARG A 100 -4.39 -31.78 -5.94
N PHE A 101 -3.97 -30.52 -6.00
CA PHE A 101 -2.83 -30.12 -6.82
C PHE A 101 -1.53 -30.63 -6.22
N GLY A 102 -1.35 -30.51 -4.90
CA GLY A 102 -0.23 -31.07 -4.17
C GLY A 102 -0.06 -32.56 -4.44
N ASN A 103 -1.13 -33.35 -4.30
CA ASN A 103 -1.12 -34.78 -4.58
C ASN A 103 -0.69 -35.11 -6.03
N SER A 104 -1.08 -34.27 -7.00
CA SER A 104 -0.69 -34.47 -8.41
C SER A 104 0.79 -34.24 -8.70
N ILE A 105 1.49 -33.49 -7.84
CA ILE A 105 2.93 -33.20 -7.95
C ILE A 105 3.77 -33.87 -6.85
N GLY A 106 3.16 -34.78 -6.07
CA GLY A 106 3.86 -35.53 -5.01
C GLY A 106 4.18 -34.72 -3.75
N LEU A 107 3.40 -33.67 -3.45
CA LEU A 107 3.57 -32.83 -2.26
C LEU A 107 2.31 -32.84 -1.38
N GLU A 108 2.46 -33.08 -0.09
CA GLU A 108 1.32 -33.16 0.86
C GLU A 108 0.89 -31.79 1.42
N ASP A 109 1.81 -30.82 1.48
CA ASP A 109 1.62 -29.55 2.19
C ASP A 109 1.79 -28.33 1.27
N VAL A 110 0.94 -28.25 0.24
CA VAL A 110 0.93 -27.13 -0.73
C VAL A 110 -0.18 -26.14 -0.40
N TRP A 111 0.18 -24.88 -0.19
CA TRP A 111 -0.75 -23.80 0.11
C TRP A 111 -0.62 -22.64 -0.87
N VAL A 112 -1.74 -21.98 -1.18
CA VAL A 112 -1.80 -20.78 -2.02
C VAL A 112 -2.32 -19.62 -1.20
N LYS A 113 -1.50 -18.58 -1.02
CA LYS A 113 -1.93 -17.32 -0.41
C LYS A 113 -2.66 -16.48 -1.46
N GLN A 114 -3.98 -16.43 -1.40
CA GLN A 114 -4.81 -15.76 -2.40
C GLN A 114 -4.90 -14.25 -2.15
N SER A 115 -3.78 -13.53 -2.26
CA SER A 115 -3.72 -12.08 -2.04
C SER A 115 -4.53 -11.26 -3.05
N GLY A 116 -4.91 -11.84 -4.20
CA GLY A 116 -5.80 -11.22 -5.18
C GLY A 116 -7.30 -11.38 -4.87
N ASN A 117 -7.69 -12.20 -3.88
CA ASN A 117 -9.08 -12.26 -3.42
C ASN A 117 -9.36 -11.08 -2.47
N SER A 118 -9.42 -9.89 -3.06
CA SER A 118 -9.65 -8.60 -2.41
C SER A 118 -10.66 -7.76 -3.22
N HIS A 119 -10.99 -6.56 -2.75
CA HIS A 119 -12.02 -5.73 -3.38
C HIS A 119 -11.63 -5.21 -4.77
N SER A 120 -10.35 -4.94 -5.04
CA SER A 120 -9.88 -4.59 -6.40
C SER A 120 -9.47 -5.82 -7.22
N GLY A 121 -9.44 -7.00 -6.60
CA GLY A 121 -8.92 -8.22 -7.22
C GLY A 121 -7.39 -8.31 -7.24
N SER A 122 -6.66 -7.50 -6.45
CA SER A 122 -5.21 -7.44 -6.49
C SER A 122 -4.53 -7.31 -5.12
N PHE A 123 -3.33 -7.87 -5.00
CA PHE A 123 -2.48 -7.72 -3.82
C PHE A 123 -2.05 -6.26 -3.57
N LYS A 124 -2.16 -5.39 -4.58
CA LYS A 124 -1.79 -3.97 -4.48
C LYS A 124 -2.58 -3.22 -3.42
N ASP A 125 -3.76 -3.72 -3.05
CA ASP A 125 -4.59 -3.16 -1.98
C ASP A 125 -3.82 -3.05 -0.66
N LEU A 126 -2.96 -4.03 -0.34
CA LEU A 126 -2.17 -4.05 0.89
C LEU A 126 -1.16 -2.90 0.96
N GLY A 127 -0.67 -2.43 -0.19
CA GLY A 127 0.23 -1.28 -0.27
C GLY A 127 -0.52 0.04 -0.39
N MET A 128 -1.59 0.07 -1.20
CA MET A 128 -2.36 1.29 -1.45
C MET A 128 -3.06 1.83 -0.21
N THR A 129 -3.54 0.96 0.67
CA THR A 129 -4.06 1.36 1.99
C THR A 129 -3.02 2.18 2.77
N VAL A 130 -1.76 1.76 2.79
CA VAL A 130 -0.67 2.46 3.51
C VAL A 130 -0.31 3.76 2.80
N LEU A 131 -0.11 3.71 1.49
CA LEU A 131 0.25 4.89 0.68
C LEU A 131 -0.81 5.98 0.78
N VAL A 132 -2.08 5.66 0.54
CA VAL A 132 -3.16 6.66 0.54
C VAL A 132 -3.45 7.14 1.96
N SER A 133 -3.28 6.31 2.99
CA SER A 133 -3.33 6.77 4.39
C SER A 133 -2.19 7.74 4.72
N ALA A 134 -0.97 7.50 4.23
CA ALA A 134 0.15 8.44 4.40
C ALA A 134 -0.14 9.79 3.71
N VAL A 135 -0.69 9.75 2.49
CA VAL A 135 -1.13 10.96 1.77
C VAL A 135 -2.23 11.69 2.55
N ASN A 136 -3.23 10.97 3.06
CA ASN A 136 -4.30 11.53 3.85
C ASN A 136 -3.77 12.16 5.15
N GLN A 137 -2.80 11.53 5.81
CA GLN A 137 -2.09 12.09 6.97
C GLN A 137 -1.39 13.41 6.60
N ILE A 138 -0.63 13.44 5.49
CA ILE A 138 0.06 14.67 5.01
C ILE A 138 -0.95 15.80 4.78
N ILE A 139 -2.08 15.53 4.13
CA ILE A 139 -3.12 16.53 3.88
C ILE A 139 -3.68 17.07 5.20
N ASN A 140 -3.99 16.20 6.15
CA ASN A 140 -4.52 16.60 7.47
C ASN A 140 -3.50 17.34 8.33
N ASP A 141 -2.20 17.10 8.12
CA ASP A 141 -1.11 17.86 8.75
C ASP A 141 -0.85 19.22 8.05
N GLY A 142 -1.64 19.57 7.03
CA GLY A 142 -1.56 20.85 6.32
C GLY A 142 -0.71 20.84 5.04
N GLY A 143 -0.31 19.66 4.56
CA GLY A 143 0.40 19.52 3.28
C GLY A 143 -0.49 19.82 2.07
N ASP A 144 0.06 20.50 1.07
CA ASP A 144 -0.63 20.87 -0.17
C ASP A 144 -0.56 19.72 -1.20
N ILE A 145 -1.34 18.66 -0.98
CA ILE A 145 -1.52 17.57 -1.95
C ILE A 145 -2.88 17.72 -2.62
N ARG A 146 -2.89 17.97 -3.92
CA ARG A 146 -4.13 18.12 -4.70
C ARG A 146 -4.62 16.82 -5.34
N ALA A 147 -3.71 15.90 -5.64
CA ALA A 147 -4.02 14.63 -6.28
C ALA A 147 -2.89 13.62 -6.08
N VAL A 148 -3.21 12.34 -6.25
CA VAL A 148 -2.22 11.26 -6.39
C VAL A 148 -2.24 10.78 -7.84
N MET A 149 -1.05 10.65 -8.44
CA MET A 149 -0.91 10.31 -9.86
C MET A 149 -0.26 8.95 -10.05
N CYS A 150 -0.64 8.24 -11.12
CA CYS A 150 -0.01 7.00 -11.52
C CYS A 150 0.08 6.90 -13.05
N ALA A 151 1.23 6.47 -13.56
CA ALA A 151 1.44 6.14 -14.96
C ALA A 151 1.39 4.61 -15.18
N SER A 152 0.25 3.99 -14.87
CA SER A 152 0.03 2.54 -15.02
C SER A 152 -1.38 2.23 -15.53
N THR A 153 -1.53 1.21 -16.37
CA THR A 153 -2.82 0.69 -16.84
C THR A 153 -3.34 -0.50 -16.02
N GLY A 154 -2.55 -1.01 -15.06
CA GLY A 154 -2.84 -2.27 -14.38
C GLY A 154 -3.39 -2.09 -12.98
N ASP A 155 -3.27 -3.16 -12.18
CA ASP A 155 -3.73 -3.25 -10.80
C ASP A 155 -3.32 -2.08 -9.90
N THR A 156 -2.13 -1.50 -10.14
CA THR A 156 -1.66 -0.33 -9.39
C THR A 156 -2.62 0.84 -9.54
N SER A 157 -3.08 1.13 -10.76
CA SER A 157 -4.03 2.22 -11.01
C SER A 157 -5.43 1.91 -10.48
N ALA A 158 -5.86 0.65 -10.58
CA ALA A 158 -7.17 0.21 -10.09
C ALA A 158 -7.26 0.35 -8.57
N SER A 159 -6.28 -0.19 -7.85
CA SER A 159 -6.18 -0.10 -6.40
C SER A 159 -6.01 1.36 -5.95
N LEU A 160 -5.08 2.12 -6.56
CA LEU A 160 -4.91 3.54 -6.23
C LEU A 160 -6.21 4.33 -6.36
N ALA A 161 -6.91 4.19 -7.49
CA ALA A 161 -8.17 4.90 -7.72
C ALA A 161 -9.24 4.52 -6.68
N ALA A 162 -9.34 3.24 -6.30
CA ALA A 162 -10.30 2.79 -5.29
C ALA A 162 -10.03 3.44 -3.91
N TYR A 163 -8.78 3.44 -3.44
CA TYR A 163 -8.43 4.04 -2.15
C TYR A 163 -8.53 5.57 -2.17
N CYS A 164 -8.11 6.22 -3.25
CA CYS A 164 -8.27 7.66 -3.42
C CYS A 164 -9.75 8.07 -3.40
N ALA A 165 -10.61 7.33 -4.11
CA ALA A 165 -12.05 7.55 -4.08
C ALA A 165 -12.63 7.39 -2.66
N SER A 166 -12.19 6.37 -1.91
CA SER A 166 -12.61 6.16 -0.52
C SER A 166 -12.19 7.30 0.41
N ALA A 167 -11.08 7.98 0.12
CA ALA A 167 -10.55 9.10 0.92
C ALA A 167 -11.07 10.47 0.46
N GLY A 168 -11.78 10.55 -0.68
CA GLY A 168 -12.10 11.82 -1.32
C GLY A 168 -10.88 12.55 -1.89
N ILE A 169 -9.79 11.84 -2.18
CA ILE A 169 -8.56 12.39 -2.77
C ILE A 169 -8.64 12.20 -4.28
N ALA A 170 -8.29 13.23 -5.06
CA ALA A 170 -8.29 13.12 -6.50
C ALA A 170 -7.21 12.13 -6.98
N ALA A 171 -7.59 11.18 -7.84
CA ALA A 171 -6.67 10.26 -8.51
C ALA A 171 -6.52 10.64 -9.99
N VAL A 172 -5.29 10.63 -10.50
CA VAL A 172 -5.00 10.84 -11.92
C VAL A 172 -4.25 9.63 -12.49
N VAL A 173 -4.71 9.14 -13.63
CA VAL A 173 -4.09 8.02 -14.34
C VAL A 173 -3.59 8.50 -15.71
N LEU A 174 -2.28 8.45 -15.94
CA LEU A 174 -1.63 8.91 -17.16
C LEU A 174 -1.22 7.74 -18.04
N LEU A 175 -1.63 7.76 -19.31
CA LEU A 175 -1.42 6.64 -20.22
C LEU A 175 -1.04 7.11 -21.62
N PRO A 176 -0.16 6.40 -22.33
CA PRO A 176 0.06 6.63 -23.76
C PRO A 176 -1.26 6.46 -24.52
N LYS A 177 -1.58 7.41 -25.41
CA LYS A 177 -2.83 7.42 -26.20
C LYS A 177 -3.09 6.11 -26.93
N ASP A 178 -2.03 5.48 -27.46
CA ASP A 178 -2.12 4.23 -28.22
C ASP A 178 -2.07 2.95 -27.35
N LYS A 179 -2.05 3.10 -26.02
CA LYS A 179 -2.03 1.99 -25.04
C LYS A 179 -3.29 1.94 -24.18
N ILE A 180 -4.39 2.53 -24.64
CA ILE A 180 -5.63 2.62 -23.89
C ILE A 180 -6.53 1.43 -24.21
N SER A 181 -6.78 0.60 -23.21
CA SER A 181 -7.83 -0.43 -23.24
C SER A 181 -8.90 -0.10 -22.20
N ARG A 182 -10.15 0.01 -22.64
CA ARG A 182 -11.30 0.20 -21.74
C ARG A 182 -11.40 -0.89 -20.67
N HIS A 183 -11.03 -2.12 -21.00
CA HIS A 183 -11.08 -3.26 -20.07
C HIS A 183 -10.03 -3.12 -18.95
N GLN A 184 -8.84 -2.60 -19.28
CA GLN A 184 -7.79 -2.37 -18.29
C GLN A 184 -8.14 -1.20 -17.36
N LEU A 185 -8.90 -0.22 -17.85
CA LEU A 185 -9.22 1.01 -17.15
C LEU A 185 -10.60 1.02 -16.49
N ILE A 186 -11.34 -0.08 -16.56
CA ILE A 186 -12.70 -0.13 -16.01
C ILE A 186 -12.73 0.24 -14.52
N GLN A 187 -11.78 -0.26 -13.73
CA GLN A 187 -11.71 0.04 -12.30
C GLN A 187 -11.28 1.49 -12.02
N PRO A 188 -10.18 2.01 -12.60
CA PRO A 188 -9.85 3.43 -12.44
C PRO A 188 -10.99 4.39 -12.83
N ILE A 189 -11.66 4.13 -13.94
CA ILE A 189 -12.76 4.98 -14.44
C ILE A 189 -13.99 4.86 -13.52
N ALA A 190 -14.36 3.64 -13.12
CA ALA A 190 -15.50 3.41 -12.23
C ALA A 190 -15.29 4.02 -10.83
N ASN A 191 -14.04 4.07 -10.36
CA ASN A 191 -13.66 4.75 -9.12
C ASN A 191 -13.45 6.26 -9.29
N GLY A 192 -13.77 6.84 -10.46
CA GLY A 192 -13.78 8.29 -10.66
C GLY A 192 -12.41 8.95 -10.84
N SER A 193 -11.36 8.18 -11.16
CA SER A 193 -10.05 8.77 -11.47
C SER A 193 -10.09 9.59 -12.77
N LEU A 194 -9.35 10.70 -12.80
CA LEU A 194 -9.10 11.46 -14.01
C LEU A 194 -8.11 10.69 -14.88
N THR A 195 -8.61 10.02 -15.91
CA THR A 195 -7.78 9.26 -16.85
C THR A 195 -7.40 10.11 -18.06
N LEU A 196 -6.10 10.36 -18.25
CA LEU A 196 -5.58 11.20 -19.33
C LEU A 196 -4.80 10.37 -20.35
N ALA A 197 -5.24 10.47 -21.60
CA ALA A 197 -4.57 9.94 -22.78
C ALA A 197 -3.52 10.93 -23.27
N LEU A 198 -2.24 10.61 -23.09
CA LEU A 198 -1.13 11.48 -23.47
C LEU A 198 -0.55 11.07 -24.83
N ASP A 199 -0.26 12.05 -25.68
CA ASP A 199 0.38 11.85 -26.98
C ASP A 199 1.90 11.64 -26.80
N THR A 200 2.26 10.54 -26.17
CA THR A 200 3.64 10.17 -25.81
C THR A 200 3.73 8.66 -25.51
N ASP A 201 4.93 8.15 -25.24
CA ASP A 201 5.19 6.76 -24.86
C ASP A 201 5.20 6.57 -23.33
N PHE A 202 5.50 5.35 -22.86
CA PHE A 202 5.55 5.05 -21.43
C PHE A 202 6.56 5.93 -20.68
N ASP A 203 7.75 6.15 -21.26
CA ASP A 203 8.80 6.97 -20.67
C ASP A 203 8.41 8.47 -20.63
N GLY A 204 7.64 8.92 -21.62
CA GLY A 204 6.99 10.23 -21.61
C GLY A 204 5.98 10.39 -20.47
N CYS A 205 5.13 9.38 -20.23
CA CYS A 205 4.22 9.38 -19.09
C CYS A 205 4.97 9.37 -17.75
N MET A 206 6.02 8.55 -17.63
CA MET A 206 6.82 8.47 -16.41
C MET A 206 7.60 9.75 -16.12
N ARG A 207 7.98 10.55 -17.12
CA ARG A 207 8.63 11.86 -16.91
C ARG A 207 7.71 12.92 -16.30
N ILE A 208 6.39 12.71 -16.34
CA ILE A 208 5.39 13.63 -15.78
C ILE A 208 5.12 13.31 -14.30
N VAL A 209 5.33 12.06 -13.88
CA VAL A 209 5.12 11.56 -12.52
C VAL A 209 6.42 11.63 -11.72
#